data_AF-A0AA39U092-F1
#
_entry.id   AF-A0AA39U092-F1
#
_cell.length_a   1.000
_cell.length_b   1.000
_cell.length_c   1.000
_cell.angle_alpha   90.00
_cell.angle_beta   90.00
_cell.angle_gamma   90.00
#
_symmetry.space_group_name_H-M   'P 1'
#
loop_
_entity.id
_entity.type
_entity.pdbx_description
1 polymer ?
#
loop_
_entity_poly.entity_id
_entity_poly.type
_entity_poly.pdbx_seq_one_letter_code
_entity_poly.pdbx_strand_id
1 'polypeptide(L)'
;MLELKELDFSHTAIEGGFHSLDVEPLLRAAPNIEKINFHVIGGACKIDPALMVKELHLSNGSLAAQDLEGIILSFPNAEEFSLESRGIVMDMEEPHFTLSKATDMVLDSSGKLKEVYLDMRDAGGSRSVSEVQARDARRRFAGRGIEFELRYREKTQGGERNILRSHYNPLNA
;
A
#
# COMPACT_ATOMS: atom_id res chain seq x y z
N MET A 1 -22.85 -20.27 12.69
CA MET A 1 -22.69 -19.74 11.32
C MET A 1 -21.23 -19.34 11.23
N LEU A 2 -20.47 -19.84 10.25
CA LEU A 2 -19.08 -19.45 10.07
C LEU A 2 -19.06 -18.17 9.25
N GLU A 3 -18.50 -17.09 9.81
CA GLU A 3 -18.29 -15.83 9.12
C GLU A 3 -16.83 -15.76 8.67
N LEU A 4 -16.60 -15.72 7.36
CA LEU A 4 -15.25 -15.53 6.83
C LEU A 4 -14.86 -14.06 6.94
N LYS A 5 -13.94 -13.72 7.84
CA LYS A 5 -13.54 -12.33 8.14
C LYS A 5 -12.27 -11.88 7.43
N GLU A 6 -11.40 -12.81 7.06
CA GLU A 6 -10.09 -12.55 6.51
C GLU A 6 -9.83 -13.45 5.29
N LEU A 7 -9.22 -12.85 4.27
CA LEU A 7 -8.62 -13.57 3.16
C LEU A 7 -7.12 -13.30 3.13
N ASP A 8 -6.32 -14.36 3.15
CA ASP A 8 -4.87 -14.27 3.13
C ASP A 8 -4.28 -15.02 1.92
N PHE A 9 -3.69 -14.26 1.01
CA PHE A 9 -2.99 -14.73 -0.18
C PHE A 9 -1.49 -14.41 -0.17
N SER A 10 -0.93 -14.03 0.99
CA SER A 10 0.46 -13.57 1.16
C SER A 10 1.54 -14.61 0.80
N HIS A 11 1.17 -15.90 0.76
CA HIS A 11 2.08 -17.02 0.49
C HIS A 11 1.72 -17.83 -0.75
N THR A 12 1.01 -17.22 -1.70
CA THR A 12 0.61 -17.90 -2.93
C THR A 12 1.81 -18.11 -3.87
N ALA A 13 2.15 -19.37 -4.14
CA ALA A 13 3.19 -19.77 -5.11
C ALA A 13 2.70 -19.66 -6.57
N ILE A 14 1.76 -18.75 -6.83
CA ILE A 14 1.18 -18.55 -8.16
C ILE A 14 2.22 -17.75 -8.95
N GLU A 15 2.87 -18.38 -9.92
CA GLU A 15 3.68 -17.68 -10.91
C GLU A 15 2.78 -16.65 -11.61
N GLY A 16 3.03 -15.36 -11.39
CA GLY A 16 2.16 -14.27 -11.87
C GLY A 16 1.25 -13.65 -10.81
N GLY A 17 1.31 -14.12 -9.55
CA GLY A 17 0.61 -13.51 -8.41
C GLY A 17 -0.91 -13.65 -8.48
N PHE A 18 -1.61 -13.02 -7.55
CA PHE A 18 -3.06 -12.89 -7.61
C PHE A 18 -3.43 -11.63 -8.41
N HIS A 19 -4.23 -11.77 -9.47
CA HIS A 19 -4.89 -10.61 -10.06
C HIS A 19 -6.09 -10.23 -9.20
N SER A 20 -6.27 -8.94 -8.99
CA SER A 20 -7.37 -8.42 -8.17
C SER A 20 -8.78 -8.78 -8.73
N LEU A 21 -8.87 -9.12 -10.03
CA LEU A 21 -10.08 -9.64 -10.69
C LEU A 21 -10.49 -11.04 -10.18
N ASP A 22 -9.53 -11.85 -9.72
CA ASP A 22 -9.81 -13.22 -9.24
C ASP A 22 -10.47 -13.22 -7.85
N VAL A 23 -10.39 -12.08 -7.14
CA VAL A 23 -10.82 -11.95 -5.75
C VAL A 23 -12.22 -11.34 -5.66
N GLU A 24 -12.64 -10.59 -6.69
CA GLU A 24 -13.96 -9.98 -6.74
C GLU A 24 -15.12 -10.97 -6.52
N PRO A 25 -15.15 -12.17 -7.15
CA PRO A 25 -16.21 -13.15 -6.90
C PRO A 25 -16.25 -13.63 -5.45
N LEU A 26 -15.08 -13.79 -4.80
CA LEU A 26 -14.97 -14.18 -3.40
C LEU A 26 -15.53 -13.09 -2.49
N LEU A 27 -15.21 -11.83 -2.80
CA LEU A 27 -15.67 -10.68 -2.03
C LEU A 27 -17.18 -10.46 -2.15
N ARG A 28 -17.76 -10.73 -3.32
CA ARG A 28 -19.22 -10.74 -3.50
C ARG A 28 -19.90 -11.88 -2.73
N ALA A 29 -19.26 -13.06 -2.66
CA ALA A 29 -19.81 -14.22 -1.95
C ALA A 29 -19.68 -14.11 -0.42
N ALA A 30 -18.69 -13.35 0.07
CA ALA A 30 -18.42 -13.13 1.48
C ALA A 30 -18.32 -11.62 1.78
N PRO A 31 -19.45 -10.88 1.77
CA PRO A 31 -19.47 -9.42 1.96
C PRO A 31 -19.07 -8.98 3.38
N ASN A 32 -18.91 -9.93 4.30
CA ASN A 32 -18.52 -9.74 5.69
C ASN A 32 -16.98 -9.81 5.90
N ILE A 33 -16.20 -9.95 4.82
CA ILE A 33 -14.73 -9.86 4.87
C ILE A 33 -14.34 -8.44 5.27
N GLU A 34 -13.51 -8.34 6.31
CA GLU A 34 -13.01 -7.07 6.85
C GLU A 34 -11.52 -6.89 6.54
N LYS A 35 -10.79 -7.98 6.30
CA LYS A 35 -9.34 -7.96 6.06
C LYS A 35 -8.93 -8.75 4.83
N ILE A 36 -8.02 -8.17 4.05
CA ILE A 36 -7.41 -8.84 2.90
C ILE A 36 -5.90 -8.63 2.90
N ASN A 37 -5.16 -9.75 2.81
CA ASN A 37 -3.72 -9.75 2.59
C ASN A 37 -3.44 -10.30 1.18
N PHE A 38 -2.77 -9.50 0.34
CA PHE A 38 -2.37 -9.89 -1.00
C PHE A 38 -0.87 -10.03 -1.14
N HIS A 39 -0.46 -11.05 -1.88
CA HIS A 39 0.78 -11.02 -2.65
C HIS A 39 0.41 -10.74 -4.12
N VAL A 40 0.47 -9.48 -4.53
CA VAL A 40 0.04 -9.06 -5.89
C VAL A 40 1.22 -9.21 -6.84
N ILE A 41 0.99 -9.53 -8.13
CA ILE A 41 1.96 -9.31 -9.21
C ILE A 41 1.16 -8.76 -10.41
N GLY A 42 1.06 -7.42 -10.51
CA GLY A 42 0.41 -6.70 -11.62
C GLY A 42 -1.12 -6.84 -11.78
N GLY A 43 -1.73 -5.83 -12.42
CA GLY A 43 -3.14 -5.80 -12.83
C GLY A 43 -4.09 -5.19 -11.79
N ALA A 44 -4.52 -3.96 -12.05
CA ALA A 44 -5.64 -3.32 -11.35
C ALA A 44 -6.98 -3.96 -11.74
N CYS A 45 -7.80 -4.20 -10.73
CA CYS A 45 -9.23 -4.45 -10.84
C CYS A 45 -9.93 -3.24 -10.23
N LYS A 46 -11.05 -2.85 -10.85
CA LYS A 46 -12.07 -2.07 -10.17
C LYS A 46 -12.91 -3.05 -9.37
N ILE A 47 -12.57 -3.25 -8.09
CA ILE A 47 -13.41 -4.04 -7.20
C ILE A 47 -14.60 -3.15 -6.79
N ASP A 48 -15.79 -3.75 -6.73
CA ASP A 48 -17.01 -3.03 -6.38
C ASP A 48 -16.86 -2.33 -5.00
N PRO A 49 -17.07 -1.00 -4.91
CA PRO A 49 -16.95 -0.22 -3.68
C PRO A 49 -17.90 -0.64 -2.54
N ALA A 50 -18.83 -1.57 -2.78
CA ALA A 50 -19.76 -2.10 -1.78
C ALA A 50 -19.12 -2.96 -0.66
N LEU A 51 -17.82 -3.23 -0.72
CA LEU A 51 -17.13 -4.11 0.23
C LEU A 51 -16.79 -3.42 1.56
N MET A 52 -16.97 -4.17 2.66
CA MET A 52 -16.72 -3.74 4.04
C MET A 52 -15.27 -3.91 4.49
N VAL A 53 -14.34 -4.00 3.54
CA VAL A 53 -12.92 -4.22 3.82
C VAL A 53 -12.37 -2.98 4.53
N LYS A 54 -11.84 -3.20 5.73
CA LYS A 54 -11.23 -2.19 6.60
C LYS A 54 -9.71 -2.28 6.55
N GLU A 55 -9.17 -3.49 6.42
CA GLU A 55 -7.73 -3.73 6.44
C GLU A 55 -7.27 -4.26 5.08
N LEU A 56 -6.38 -3.51 4.43
CA LEU A 56 -5.79 -3.89 3.14
C LEU A 56 -4.26 -3.95 3.26
N HIS A 57 -3.72 -5.16 3.13
CA HIS A 57 -2.29 -5.39 3.13
C HIS A 57 -1.83 -5.88 1.75
N LEU A 58 -0.93 -5.14 1.14
CA LEU A 58 -0.32 -5.47 -0.14
C LEU A 58 1.16 -5.77 0.09
N SER A 59 1.59 -6.96 -0.27
CA SER A 59 3.01 -7.31 -0.40
C SER A 59 3.30 -7.58 -1.88
N ASN A 60 4.38 -7.03 -2.44
CA ASN A 60 4.62 -7.19 -3.87
C ASN A 60 6.10 -7.15 -4.27
N GLY A 61 6.49 -7.97 -5.25
CA GLY A 61 7.76 -7.90 -5.99
C GLY A 61 7.75 -7.03 -7.28
N SER A 62 6.60 -6.79 -7.93
CA SER A 62 6.38 -5.84 -9.03
C SER A 62 4.89 -5.44 -9.18
N LEU A 63 4.55 -4.18 -8.88
CA LEU A 63 3.22 -3.57 -9.16
C LEU A 63 3.39 -2.40 -10.14
N ALA A 64 2.43 -2.10 -11.02
CA ALA A 64 2.46 -0.79 -11.67
C ALA A 64 1.89 0.29 -10.74
N ALA A 65 2.33 1.55 -10.87
CA ALA A 65 1.76 2.65 -10.09
C ALA A 65 0.26 2.81 -10.34
N GLN A 66 -0.16 2.63 -11.59
CA GLN A 66 -1.57 2.66 -12.03
C GLN A 66 -2.36 1.49 -11.42
N ASP A 67 -1.73 0.32 -11.28
CA ASP A 67 -2.38 -0.84 -10.66
C ASP A 67 -2.60 -0.61 -9.16
N LEU A 68 -1.60 -0.04 -8.49
CA LEU A 68 -1.71 0.33 -7.08
C LEU A 68 -2.85 1.34 -6.86
N GLU A 69 -2.93 2.38 -7.69
CA GLU A 69 -4.00 3.36 -7.63
C GLU A 69 -5.38 2.72 -7.79
N GLY A 70 -5.54 1.86 -8.81
CA GLY A 70 -6.79 1.13 -9.04
C GLY A 70 -7.18 0.24 -7.86
N ILE A 71 -6.20 -0.43 -7.24
CA ILE A 71 -6.42 -1.23 -6.04
C ILE A 71 -6.91 -0.35 -4.89
N ILE A 72 -6.20 0.73 -4.55
CA ILE A 72 -6.58 1.54 -3.37
C ILE A 72 -7.96 2.19 -3.58
N LEU A 73 -8.27 2.68 -4.79
CA LEU A 73 -9.58 3.24 -5.12
C LEU A 73 -10.73 2.22 -5.02
N SER A 74 -10.42 0.93 -5.13
CA SER A 74 -11.40 -0.14 -5.03
C SER A 74 -11.76 -0.52 -3.58
N PHE A 75 -11.04 0.02 -2.60
CA PHE A 75 -11.29 -0.20 -1.17
C PHE A 75 -11.57 1.13 -0.43
N PRO A 76 -12.65 1.85 -0.78
CA PRO A 76 -12.96 3.17 -0.21
C PRO A 76 -13.35 3.13 1.29
N ASN A 77 -13.57 1.94 1.85
CA ASN A 77 -13.85 1.73 3.26
C ASN A 77 -12.63 1.33 4.08
N ALA A 78 -11.46 1.20 3.46
CA ALA A 78 -10.23 0.86 4.17
C ALA A 78 -9.91 1.93 5.23
N GLU A 79 -9.69 1.44 6.45
CA GLU A 79 -9.22 2.19 7.61
C GLU A 79 -7.71 2.00 7.78
N GLU A 80 -7.19 0.84 7.39
CA GLU A 80 -5.77 0.49 7.46
C GLU A 80 -5.25 0.08 6.08
N PHE A 81 -4.14 0.68 5.66
CA PHE A 81 -3.47 0.37 4.40
C PHE A 81 -2.00 0.07 4.64
N SER A 82 -1.53 -1.06 4.12
CA SER A 82 -0.13 -1.49 4.21
C SER A 82 0.40 -1.86 2.84
N LEU A 83 1.55 -1.32 2.47
CA LEU A 83 2.28 -1.67 1.25
C LEU A 83 3.72 -2.07 1.60
N GLU A 84 4.06 -3.34 1.38
CA GLU A 84 5.44 -3.85 1.43
C GLU A 84 5.98 -4.05 0.00
N SER A 85 6.83 -3.13 -0.45
CA SER A 85 7.44 -3.18 -1.78
C SER A 85 8.76 -3.94 -1.73
N ARG A 86 8.74 -5.22 -2.14
CA ARG A 86 9.90 -6.10 -2.34
C ARG A 86 10.49 -6.05 -3.76
N GLY A 87 9.99 -5.19 -4.62
CA GLY A 87 10.62 -4.87 -5.91
C GLY A 87 10.01 -3.65 -6.59
N ILE A 88 10.26 -3.50 -7.89
CA ILE A 88 10.04 -2.25 -8.63
C ILE A 88 8.54 -2.00 -8.79
N VAL A 89 8.03 -0.88 -8.24
CA VAL A 89 6.77 -0.35 -8.74
C VAL A 89 7.07 0.36 -10.07
N MET A 90 6.84 -0.33 -11.19
CA MET A 90 7.16 0.17 -12.54
C MET A 90 5.98 0.95 -13.09
N ASP A 91 6.13 2.26 -13.31
CA ASP A 91 5.33 2.90 -14.34
C ASP A 91 6.03 2.60 -15.68
N MET A 92 5.33 1.98 -16.63
CA MET A 92 5.90 1.67 -17.94
C MET A 92 6.26 2.95 -18.73
N GLU A 93 5.71 4.09 -18.32
CA GLU A 93 5.98 5.42 -18.90
C GLU A 93 6.85 6.32 -18.01
N GLU A 94 6.96 6.03 -16.71
CA GLU A 94 7.82 6.74 -15.74
C GLU A 94 8.55 5.74 -14.81
N PRO A 95 9.87 5.54 -14.93
CA PRO A 95 10.57 4.44 -14.25
C PRO A 95 10.67 4.57 -12.70
N HIS A 96 9.94 5.48 -12.06
CA HIS A 96 10.10 5.79 -10.64
C HIS A 96 8.77 6.00 -9.92
N PHE A 97 8.24 4.97 -9.27
CA PHE A 97 7.30 5.16 -8.17
C PHE A 97 7.99 5.91 -7.02
N THR A 98 7.45 7.09 -6.70
CA THR A 98 7.99 7.95 -5.64
C THR A 98 7.10 7.92 -4.40
N LEU A 99 7.69 8.20 -3.23
CA LEU A 99 6.93 8.37 -1.99
C LEU A 99 5.85 9.46 -2.11
N SER A 100 6.09 10.52 -2.89
CA SER A 100 5.09 11.57 -3.13
C SER A 100 3.87 10.98 -3.83
N LYS A 101 4.07 10.23 -4.93
CA LYS A 101 3.00 9.59 -5.68
C LYS A 101 2.22 8.60 -4.82
N ALA A 102 2.91 7.79 -4.02
CA ALA A 102 2.28 6.91 -3.04
C ALA A 102 1.41 7.69 -2.02
N THR A 103 1.93 8.82 -1.55
CA THR A 103 1.23 9.70 -0.60
C THR A 103 -0.01 10.33 -1.23
N ASP A 104 0.10 10.86 -2.46
CA ASP A 104 -1.02 11.42 -3.22
C ASP A 104 -2.13 10.39 -3.40
N MET A 105 -1.77 9.20 -3.90
CA MET A 105 -2.71 8.10 -4.14
C MET A 105 -3.47 7.69 -2.88
N VAL A 106 -2.78 7.51 -1.76
CA VAL A 106 -3.41 7.09 -0.50
C VAL A 106 -4.28 8.19 0.09
N LEU A 107 -3.91 9.46 -0.07
CA LEU A 107 -4.70 10.60 0.43
C LEU A 107 -5.94 10.90 -0.41
N ASP A 108 -5.94 10.48 -1.68
CA ASP A 108 -7.05 10.68 -2.62
C ASP A 108 -8.06 9.51 -2.62
N SER A 109 -7.69 8.35 -2.08
CA SER A 109 -8.44 7.10 -2.26
C SER A 109 -9.49 6.77 -1.19
N SER A 110 -9.38 7.31 0.03
CA SER A 110 -10.35 7.04 1.10
C SER A 110 -10.36 8.13 2.17
N GLY A 111 -11.55 8.65 2.47
CA GLY A 111 -11.77 9.57 3.59
C GLY A 111 -11.81 8.88 4.96
N LYS A 112 -11.65 7.56 5.02
CA LYS A 112 -11.74 6.74 6.24
C LYS A 112 -10.42 6.19 6.75
N LEU A 113 -9.34 6.33 5.97
CA LEU A 113 -8.02 5.87 6.38
C LEU A 113 -7.62 6.50 7.71
N LYS A 114 -7.12 5.66 8.60
CA LYS A 114 -6.61 6.00 9.92
C LYS A 114 -5.14 5.63 10.04
N GLU A 115 -4.72 4.55 9.38
CA GLU A 115 -3.35 4.05 9.47
C GLU A 115 -2.79 3.69 8.09
N VAL A 116 -1.55 4.11 7.85
CA VAL A 116 -0.83 3.88 6.61
C VAL A 116 0.58 3.38 6.91
N TYR A 117 0.93 2.21 6.39
CA TYR A 117 2.26 1.65 6.44
C TYR A 117 2.84 1.53 5.03
N LEU A 118 4.02 2.12 4.79
CA LEU A 118 4.76 1.99 3.54
C LEU A 118 6.18 1.45 3.80
N ASP A 119 6.52 0.34 3.17
CA ASP A 119 7.90 -0.17 3.10
C ASP A 119 8.46 -0.01 1.69
N MET A 120 9.41 0.90 1.56
CA MET A 120 10.07 1.25 0.31
C MET A 120 11.55 0.83 0.29
N ARG A 121 11.98 -0.07 1.20
CA ARG A 121 13.40 -0.47 1.30
C ARG A 121 13.92 -1.18 0.06
N ASP A 122 13.08 -1.93 -0.65
CA ASP A 122 13.44 -2.77 -1.80
C ASP A 122 12.72 -2.35 -3.09
N ALA A 123 12.19 -1.12 -3.15
CA ALA A 123 11.63 -0.54 -4.36
C ALA A 123 12.75 -0.34 -5.40
N GLY A 124 13.03 -1.38 -6.19
CA GLY A 124 14.14 -1.38 -7.15
C GLY A 124 14.01 -0.19 -8.11
N GLY A 125 15.13 0.46 -8.43
CA GLY A 125 15.14 1.65 -9.30
C GLY A 125 14.64 2.94 -8.64
N SER A 126 14.05 2.93 -7.44
CA SER A 126 13.71 4.17 -6.75
C SER A 126 14.99 4.88 -6.28
N ARG A 127 15.09 6.18 -6.60
CA ARG A 127 16.05 7.04 -5.91
C ARG A 127 15.73 6.92 -4.43
N SER A 128 16.73 6.60 -3.62
CA SER A 128 16.66 6.62 -2.16
C SER A 128 15.75 7.74 -1.65
N VAL A 129 14.79 7.39 -0.80
CA VAL A 129 13.92 8.39 -0.18
C VAL A 129 14.79 9.31 0.66
N SER A 130 14.67 10.61 0.44
CA SER A 130 15.33 11.62 1.27
C SER A 130 14.51 11.91 2.52
N GLU A 131 15.17 12.31 3.61
CA GLU A 131 14.47 12.73 4.83
C GLU A 131 13.51 13.91 4.59
N VAL A 132 13.77 14.76 3.58
CA VAL A 132 12.84 15.83 3.18
C VAL A 132 11.52 15.25 2.65
N GLN A 133 11.58 14.22 1.79
CA GLN A 133 10.40 13.54 1.26
C GLN A 133 9.67 12.77 2.35
N ALA A 134 10.40 12.07 3.23
CA ALA A 134 9.80 11.36 4.36
C ALA A 134 9.07 12.31 5.31
N ARG A 135 9.67 13.48 5.59
CA ARG A 135 9.05 14.51 6.42
C ARG A 135 7.83 15.15 5.78
N ASP A 136 7.85 15.37 4.47
CA ASP A 136 6.71 15.90 3.74
C ASP A 136 5.52 14.92 3.78
N ALA A 137 5.76 13.64 3.46
CA ALA A 137 4.74 12.59 3.56
C ALA A 137 4.14 12.52 4.98
N ARG A 138 4.97 12.51 6.02
CA ARG A 138 4.52 12.56 7.43
C ARG A 138 3.60 13.76 7.68
N ARG A 139 4.00 14.95 7.26
CA ARG A 139 3.20 16.18 7.46
C ARG A 139 1.84 16.07 6.76
N ARG A 140 1.80 15.49 5.57
CA ARG A 140 0.57 15.36 4.78
C ARG A 140 -0.42 14.37 5.40
N PHE A 141 0.05 13.20 5.84
CA PHE A 141 -0.78 12.25 6.59
C PHE A 141 -1.22 12.81 7.95
N ALA A 142 -0.32 13.49 8.66
CA ALA A 142 -0.65 14.20 9.90
C ALA A 142 -1.76 15.23 9.74
N GLY A 143 -1.72 16.02 8.66
CA GLY A 143 -2.76 17.01 8.35
C GLY A 143 -4.15 16.42 8.11
N ARG A 144 -4.26 15.09 7.97
CA ARG A 144 -5.51 14.33 7.84
C ARG A 144 -5.84 13.51 9.09
N GLY A 145 -5.01 13.56 10.13
CA GLY A 145 -5.17 12.72 11.33
C GLY A 145 -4.84 11.24 11.11
N ILE A 146 -4.02 10.94 10.10
CA ILE A 146 -3.64 9.56 9.72
C ILE A 146 -2.31 9.21 10.39
N GLU A 147 -2.27 8.09 11.10
CA GLU A 147 -1.04 7.47 11.58
C GLU A 147 -0.23 6.92 10.41
N PHE A 148 1.08 7.21 10.41
CA PHE A 148 1.94 6.89 9.29
C PHE A 148 3.26 6.26 9.74
N GLU A 149 3.53 5.06 9.24
CA GLU A 149 4.82 4.39 9.35
C GLU A 149 5.47 4.26 7.97
N LEU A 150 6.72 4.72 7.87
CA LEU A 150 7.54 4.58 6.66
C LEU A 150 8.84 3.85 6.98
N ARG A 151 9.19 2.87 6.15
CA ARG A 151 10.51 2.23 6.11
C ARG A 151 11.16 2.46 4.76
N TYR A 152 12.42 2.88 4.76
CA TYR A 152 13.11 3.25 3.52
C TYR A 152 14.63 3.15 3.63
N ARG A 153 15.32 3.15 2.48
CA ARG A 153 16.78 3.32 2.41
C ARG A 153 17.11 4.77 2.11
N GLU A 154 17.89 5.40 3.00
CA GLU A 154 18.42 6.75 2.79
C GLU A 154 19.82 6.67 2.19
N LYS A 155 20.10 7.41 1.11
CA LYS A 155 21.48 7.64 0.64
C LYS A 155 22.04 8.85 1.36
N THR A 156 23.15 8.63 2.05
CA THR A 156 23.94 9.67 2.69
C THR A 156 25.31 9.78 2.00
N GLN A 157 26.06 10.86 2.27
CA GLN A 157 27.43 11.01 1.77
C GLN A 157 28.37 9.85 2.21
N GLY A 158 27.99 9.07 3.23
CA GLY A 158 28.74 7.92 3.74
C GLY A 158 28.20 6.54 3.31
N GLY A 159 27.25 6.47 2.37
CA GLY A 159 26.63 5.22 1.89
C GLY A 159 25.12 5.14 2.16
N GLU A 160 24.54 3.95 1.90
CA GLU A 160 23.12 3.66 2.15
C GLU A 160 22.89 3.21 3.60
N ARG A 161 21.86 3.74 4.26
CA ARG A 161 21.40 3.30 5.58
C ARG A 161 19.93 2.92 5.55
N ASN A 162 19.59 1.83 6.24
CA ASN A 162 18.20 1.44 6.47
C ASN A 162 17.59 2.32 7.57
N ILE A 163 16.58 3.10 7.22
CA ILE A 163 15.73 3.78 8.18
C ILE A 163 14.57 2.84 8.51
N LEU A 164 14.68 2.22 9.68
CA LEU A 164 13.80 1.12 10.08
C LEU A 164 12.43 1.59 10.54
N ARG A 165 12.28 2.85 10.98
CA ARG A 165 10.99 3.43 11.38
C ARG A 165 11.04 4.95 11.39
N SER A 166 10.30 5.55 10.48
CA SER A 166 9.80 6.91 10.59
C SER A 166 8.32 6.78 10.98
N HIS A 167 8.02 6.89 12.27
CA HIS A 167 6.67 6.75 12.81
C HIS A 167 6.12 8.12 13.21
N TYR A 168 4.89 8.39 12.82
CA TYR A 168 4.12 9.54 13.28
C TYR A 168 2.77 9.05 13.81
N ASN A 169 2.49 9.36 15.07
CA ASN A 169 1.19 9.13 15.68
C ASN A 169 0.53 10.49 16.00
N PRO A 170 -0.65 10.78 15.43
CA PRO A 170 -1.34 12.05 15.63
C PRO A 170 -1.77 12.31 17.09
N LEU A 171 -1.87 11.27 17.92
CA LEU A 171 -2.20 11.39 19.35
C LEU A 171 -0.99 11.83 20.21
N ASN A 172 0.22 11.77 19.66
CA ASN A 172 1.48 12.11 20.36
C ASN A 172 2.12 13.42 19.85
N ALA A 173 1.41 14.20 19.02
CA ALA A 173 1.92 15.38 18.32
C ALA A 173 1.37 16.72 18.86
#